data_AF-A0A2M8G997-F1
#
_entry.id   AF-A0A2M8G997-F1
#
_cell.length_a   1.000
_cell.length_b   1.000
_cell.length_c   1.000
_cell.angle_alpha   90.00
_cell.angle_beta   90.00
_cell.angle_gamma   90.00
#
_symmetry.space_group_name_H-M   'P 1'
#
loop_
_entity.id
_entity.type
_entity.pdbx_description
1 polymer ?
#
loop_
_entity_poly.entity_id
_entity_poly.type
_entity_poly.pdbx_seq_one_letter_code
_entity_poly.pdbx_strand_id
1 'polypeptide(L)' 'MSLIENRKAYHDYEILEKFEAGLELKGFEVKALKNGRGSLAGSRVIIR' A
#
# COMPACT_ATOMS: atom_id res chain seq x y z
N MET A 1 -4.38 10.11 -7.43
CA MET A 1 -4.74 10.25 -6.00
C MET A 1 -4.31 8.97 -5.32
N SER A 2 -3.19 8.98 -4.59
CA SER A 2 -2.72 7.84 -3.79
C SER A 2 -3.73 7.61 -2.67
N LEU A 3 -4.37 6.44 -2.62
CA LEU A 3 -5.34 6.12 -1.56
C LEU A 3 -4.66 5.94 -0.21
N ILE A 4 -3.42 5.45 -0.22
CA ILE A 4 -2.63 5.16 0.97
C ILE A 4 -1.15 5.07 0.59
N GLU A 5 -0.29 5.54 1.48
CA GLU A 5 1.16 5.56 1.32
C GLU A 5 1.84 5.14 2.63
N ASN A 6 2.86 4.28 2.53
CA ASN A 6 3.66 3.91 3.71
C ASN A 6 4.83 4.87 3.86
N ARG A 7 4.61 6.03 4.52
CA ARG A 7 5.68 7.01 4.76
C ARG A 7 6.87 6.44 5.52
N LYS A 8 6.62 5.53 6.47
CA LYS A 8 7.70 4.88 7.26
C LYS A 8 8.64 4.07 6.38
N ALA A 9 8.13 3.44 5.32
CA ALA A 9 8.98 2.69 4.40
C ALA A 9 10.05 3.55 3.71
N TYR A 10 9.78 4.85 3.48
CA TYR A 10 10.73 5.80 2.90
C TYR A 10 11.81 6.26 3.89
N HIS A 11 11.58 6.09 5.19
CA HIS A 11 12.54 6.46 6.24
C HIS A 11 13.39 5.27 6.70
N ASP A 12 12.75 4.10 6.85
CA ASP A 12 13.41 2.87 7.32
C ASP A 12 14.16 2.12 6.22
N TYR A 13 13.77 2.28 4.95
CA TYR A 13 14.33 1.51 3.83
C TYR A 13 14.70 2.41 2.66
N GLU A 14 15.74 2.01 1.92
CA GLU A 14 16.10 2.64 0.65
C GLU A 14 15.33 1.97 -0.49
N ILE A 15 14.59 2.77 -1.27
CA ILE A 15 13.81 2.27 -2.41
C ILE A 15 14.71 2.24 -3.64
N LEU A 16 15.11 1.04 -4.03
CA LEU A 16 15.93 0.80 -5.23
C LEU A 16 15.07 0.86 -6.50
N GLU A 17 13.98 0.11 -6.52
CA GLU A 17 13.07 0.00 -7.67
C GLU A 17 11.61 0.06 -7.21
N LYS A 18 10.75 0.61 -8.07
CA LYS A 18 9.30 0.70 -7.84
C LYS A 18 8.59 -0.17 -8.88
N PHE A 19 7.78 -1.09 -8.39
CA PHE A 19 6.94 -1.94 -9.22
C PHE A 19 5.49 -1.51 -9.08
N GLU A 20 4.77 -1.46 -10.21
CA GLU A 20 3.32 -1.24 -10.22
C GLU A 20 2.61 -2.59 -10.36
N ALA A 21 1.64 -2.84 -9.48
CA ALA A 21 0.85 -4.05 -9.48
C ALA A 21 -0.63 -3.72 -9.25
N GLY A 22 -1.51 -4.41 -9.98
CA GLY A 22 -2.94 -4.37 -9.73
C GLY A 22 -3.32 -5.27 -8.55
N LEU A 23 -4.21 -4.79 -7.68
CA LEU A 23 -4.76 -5.56 -6.57
C LEU A 23 -6.28 -5.64 -6.72
N GLU A 24 -6.83 -6.85 -6.75
CA GLU A 24 -8.27 -7.05 -6.71
C GLU A 24 -8.75 -7.03 -5.26
N LEU A 25 -9.56 -6.03 -4.93
CA LEU A 25 -10.08 -5.79 -3.58
C LEU A 25 -11.58 -6.06 -3.53
N LYS A 26 -12.06 -6.54 -2.39
CA LYS A 26 -13.50 -6.71 -2.17
C LYS A 26 -14.16 -5.36 -1.90
N GLY A 27 -15.44 -5.23 -2.24
CA GLY A 27 -16.16 -3.95 -2.20
C GLY A 27 -16.14 -3.21 -0.86
N PHE A 28 -16.02 -3.91 0.27
CA PHE A 28 -15.87 -3.29 1.59
C PHE A 28 -14.48 -2.70 1.82
N GLU A 29 -13.42 -3.32 1.28
CA GLU A 29 -12.04 -2.85 1.37
C GLU A 29 -11.86 -1.57 0.55
N VAL A 30 -12.47 -1.51 -0.64
CA VAL A 30 -12.51 -0.31 -1.47
C VAL A 30 -13.16 0.85 -0.71
N LYS A 31 -14.26 0.61 0.01
CA LYS A 31 -14.92 1.63 0.83
C LYS A 31 -14.03 2.09 2.00
N ALA A 32 -13.30 1.18 2.65
CA ALA A 32 -12.41 1.52 3.76
C ALA A 32 -11.20 2.37 3.28
N LEU A 33 -10.57 1.99 2.17
CA LEU A 33 -9.45 2.72 1.57
C LEU A 33 -9.85 4.10 1.08
N LYS A 34 -11.02 4.25 0.44
CA LYS A 34 -11.55 5.55 0.02
C LYS A 34 -11.81 6.50 1.20
N ASN A 35 -12.16 5.96 2.37
CA ASN A 35 -12.34 6.73 3.60
C ASN A 35 -11.01 6.98 4.36
N GLY A 36 -9.85 6.63 3.79
CA GLY A 36 -8.55 6.83 4.41
C GLY A 36 -8.28 5.96 5.64
N ARG A 37 -9.05 4.87 5.84
CA ARG A 37 -8.97 4.01 7.03
C ARG A 37 -8.03 2.80 6.88
N GLY A 38 -7.19 2.78 5.86
CA GLY A 38 -6.19 1.72 5.68
C GLY A 38 -4.78 2.15 6.13
N SER A 39 -3.96 1.18 6.51
CA SER A 39 -2.56 1.40 6.88
C SER A 39 -1.70 0.29 6.29
N LEU A 40 -0.54 0.66 5.76
CA LEU A 40 0.48 -0.26 5.22
C LEU A 40 1.63 -0.50 6.22
N ALA A 41 1.48 -0.06 7.48
CA ALA A 41 2.50 -0.23 8.49
C ALA A 41 2.73 -1.73 8.80
N GLY A 42 3.96 -2.20 8.60
CA GLY A 42 4.32 -3.61 8.80
C GLY A 42 3.89 -4.56 7.68
N SER A 43 3.32 -4.04 6.59
CA SER A 43 2.95 -4.84 5.42
C SER A 43 4.17 -5.13 4.54
N ARG A 44 4.23 -6.34 3.94
CA ARG A 44 5.24 -6.73 2.95
C ARG A 44 4.58 -7.37 1.74
N VAL A 45 5.20 -7.23 0.57
CA VAL A 45 4.79 -7.89 -0.68
C VAL A 45 5.89 -8.85 -1.07
N ILE A 46 5.53 -10.06 -1.52
CA ILE A 46 6.47 -11.07 -1.99
C ILE A 46 6.11 -11.37 -3.45
N ILE A 47 7.07 -11.16 -4.34
CA ILE A 47 6.97 -11.55 -5.75
C ILE A 47 7.55 -12.96 -5.85
N ARG A 48 6.80 -13.90 -6.45
CA ARG A 48 7.25 -15.28 -6.70
C ARG A 48 7.27 -15.55 -8.19
#